data_AF-A0A961WHH1-F1
#
_entry.id   AF-A0A961WHH1-F1
#
_cell.length_a   1.000
_cell.length_b   1.000
_cell.length_c   1.000
_cell.angle_alpha   90.00
_cell.angle_beta   90.00
_cell.angle_gamma   90.00
#
_symmetry.space_group_name_H-M   'P 1'
#
loop_
_entity.id
_entity.type
_entity.pdbx_description
1 polymer ?
#
loop_
_entity_poly.entity_id
_entity_poly.type
_entity_poly.pdbx_seq_one_letter_code
_entity_poly.pdbx_strand_id
1 'polypeptide(L)'
;MAERKSWFPFNAKQTVNILSEFGPLVAMFIVNAAAGINAGTWALIITTGLAMLVMQQVLGRLPVFPVIASSVTVLFGIMTLVTGDAMWIQIKVTIFNVMFALFLFGGLLYNKNFFQHI
;
A
#
# COMPACT_ATOMS: atom_id res chain seq x y z
N MET A 1 18.06 12.89 -36.76
CA MET A 1 17.02 12.20 -35.98
C MET A 1 17.47 12.19 -34.53
N ALA A 2 16.88 13.03 -33.68
CA ALA A 2 17.31 13.16 -32.29
C ALA A 2 16.72 12.01 -31.46
N GLU A 3 17.58 11.12 -30.96
CA GLU A 3 17.19 10.15 -29.93
C GLU A 3 16.69 10.92 -28.71
N ARG A 4 15.36 10.90 -28.48
CA ARG A 4 14.80 11.26 -27.18
C ARG A 4 15.24 10.19 -26.20
N LYS A 5 16.37 10.42 -25.52
CA LYS A 5 16.80 9.67 -24.34
C LYS A 5 15.69 9.82 -23.28
N SER A 6 14.75 8.88 -23.25
CA SER A 6 13.71 8.85 -22.22
C SER A 6 14.40 8.57 -20.89
N TRP A 7 14.49 9.61 -20.07
CA TRP A 7 15.13 9.60 -18.75
C TRP A 7 14.46 8.65 -17.74
N PHE A 8 13.34 8.03 -18.09
CA PHE A 8 12.54 7.19 -17.22
C PHE A 8 12.62 5.72 -17.67
N PRO A 9 13.23 4.82 -16.89
CA PRO A 9 13.44 3.41 -17.28
C PRO A 9 12.19 2.53 -17.12
N PHE A 10 11.05 3.09 -16.70
CA PHE A 10 9.85 2.34 -16.35
C PHE A 10 8.83 2.29 -17.49
N ASN A 11 8.26 1.11 -17.72
CA ASN A 11 7.14 0.91 -18.64
C ASN A 11 5.88 1.62 -18.09
N ALA A 12 5.02 2.17 -18.96
CA ALA A 12 3.77 2.83 -18.56
C ALA A 12 2.91 1.98 -17.61
N LYS A 13 2.85 0.66 -17.83
CA LYS A 13 2.14 -0.27 -16.93
C LYS A 13 2.81 -0.38 -15.56
N GLN A 14 4.13 -0.34 -15.50
CA GLN A 14 4.91 -0.44 -14.27
C GLN A 14 4.81 0.85 -13.45
N THR A 15 4.82 2.01 -14.12
CA THR A 15 4.56 3.30 -13.47
C THR A 15 3.18 3.33 -12.83
N VAL A 16 2.12 2.90 -13.54
CA VAL A 16 0.77 2.84 -12.97
C VAL A 16 0.70 1.88 -11.79
N ASN A 17 1.37 0.72 -11.87
CA ASN A 17 1.38 -0.24 -10.78
C ASN A 17 2.02 0.33 -9.51
N ILE A 18 3.22 0.90 -9.63
CA ILE A 18 3.94 1.54 -8.51
C ILE A 18 3.10 2.70 -7.95
N LEU A 19 2.55 3.56 -8.81
CA LEU A 19 1.77 4.70 -8.37
C LEU A 19 0.48 4.26 -7.66
N SER A 20 -0.17 3.19 -8.11
CA SER A 20 -1.37 2.64 -7.47
C SER A 20 -1.07 1.95 -6.13
N GLU A 21 0.13 1.39 -5.93
CA GLU A 21 0.53 0.74 -4.68
C GLU A 21 0.95 1.76 -3.60
N PHE A 22 1.75 2.76 -3.99
CA PHE A 22 2.25 3.77 -3.05
C PHE A 22 1.36 5.01 -2.93
N GLY A 23 0.60 5.33 -3.97
CA GLY A 23 -0.20 6.56 -4.08
C GLY A 23 -1.20 6.76 -2.93
N PRO A 24 -2.01 5.76 -2.55
CA PRO A 24 -2.97 5.92 -1.44
C PRO A 24 -2.31 6.20 -0.10
N LEU A 25 -1.15 5.60 0.15
CA LEU A 25 -0.40 5.77 1.38
C LEU A 25 0.21 7.19 1.46
N VAL A 26 0.82 7.63 0.36
CA VAL A 26 1.40 8.99 0.26
C VAL A 26 0.30 10.05 0.36
N ALA A 27 -0.83 9.86 -0.31
CA ALA A 27 -1.98 10.76 -0.23
C ALA A 27 -2.51 10.88 1.20
N MET A 28 -2.60 9.76 1.92
CA MET A 28 -2.99 9.76 3.33
C MET A 28 -2.04 10.58 4.19
N PHE A 29 -0.72 10.38 4.06
CA PHE A 29 0.27 11.11 4.86
C PHE A 29 0.23 12.61 4.61
N ILE A 30 0.09 13.03 3.34
CA ILE A 30 0.00 14.46 2.99
C ILE A 30 -1.25 15.10 3.59
N VAL A 31 -2.41 14.46 3.44
CA VAL A 31 -3.67 15.01 3.97
C VAL A 31 -3.70 14.94 5.50
N ASN A 32 -3.13 13.89 6.10
CA ASN A 32 -2.98 13.77 7.54
C ASN A 32 -2.17 14.92 8.14
N ALA A 33 -1.04 15.27 7.51
CA ALA A 33 -0.20 16.38 7.95
C ALA A 33 -0.90 17.75 7.85
N ALA A 34 -1.78 17.92 6.87
CA ALA A 34 -2.46 19.20 6.62
C ALA A 34 -3.78 19.37 7.40
N ALA A 35 -4.59 18.32 7.50
CA ALA A 35 -5.99 18.39 7.96
C ALA A 35 -6.31 17.35 9.05
N GLY A 36 -5.29 16.67 9.59
CA GLY A 36 -5.42 15.71 10.66
C GLY A 36 -5.89 14.33 10.22
N ILE A 37 -6.06 13.46 11.21
CA ILE A 37 -6.24 12.02 11.06
C ILE A 37 -7.51 11.65 10.28
N ASN A 38 -8.60 12.34 10.55
CA ASN A 38 -9.89 12.06 9.93
C ASN A 38 -9.84 12.30 8.42
N ALA A 39 -9.30 13.46 8.01
CA ALA A 39 -9.13 13.81 6.60
C ALA A 39 -8.12 12.88 5.89
N GLY A 40 -7.00 12.55 6.56
CA GLY A 40 -6.03 11.59 6.02
C GLY A 40 -6.62 10.21 5.74
N THR A 41 -7.50 9.74 6.62
CA THR A 41 -8.18 8.45 6.47
C THR A 41 -9.17 8.46 5.30
N TRP A 42 -9.93 9.54 5.12
CA TRP A 42 -10.78 9.71 3.94
C TRP A 42 -9.97 9.72 2.64
N ALA A 43 -8.82 10.42 2.63
CA ALA A 43 -7.91 10.41 1.50
C ALA A 43 -7.41 8.99 1.18
N LEU A 44 -7.00 8.23 2.22
CA LEU A 44 -6.58 6.83 2.06
C LEU A 44 -7.66 5.98 1.38
N ILE A 45 -8.91 6.01 1.89
CA ILE A 45 -10.02 5.19 1.38
C ILE A 45 -10.34 5.56 -0.07
N ILE A 46 -10.50 6.85 -0.36
CA ILE A 46 -10.85 7.34 -1.70
C ILE A 46 -9.73 7.04 -2.69
N THR A 47 -8.48 7.34 -2.35
CA THR A 47 -7.34 7.08 -3.24
C THR A 47 -7.10 5.58 -3.43
N THR A 48 -7.34 4.73 -2.43
CA THR A 48 -7.27 3.26 -2.60
C THR A 48 -8.32 2.76 -3.58
N GLY A 49 -9.56 3.24 -3.47
CA GLY A 49 -10.63 2.90 -4.41
C GLY A 49 -10.31 3.34 -5.84
N LEU A 50 -9.83 4.58 -6.00
CA LEU A 50 -9.39 5.09 -7.31
C LEU A 50 -8.21 4.32 -7.89
N ALA A 51 -7.21 4.01 -7.06
CA ALA A 51 -6.04 3.24 -7.48
C ALA A 51 -6.43 1.85 -8.00
N MET A 52 -7.39 1.18 -7.36
CA MET A 52 -7.93 -0.10 -7.84
C MET A 52 -8.67 0.03 -9.16
N LEU A 53 -9.49 1.07 -9.34
CA LEU A 53 -10.22 1.30 -10.59
C LEU A 53 -9.25 1.55 -11.75
N VAL A 54 -8.24 2.39 -11.54
CA VAL A 54 -7.18 2.65 -12.53
C VAL A 54 -6.42 1.37 -12.85
N MET A 55 -6.05 0.60 -11.83
CA MET A 55 -5.34 -0.66 -12.00
C MET A 55 -6.18 -1.69 -12.78
N GLN A 56 -7.49 -1.76 -12.52
CA GLN A 56 -8.41 -2.63 -13.26
C GLN A 56 -8.51 -2.22 -14.74
N GLN A 57 -8.57 -0.92 -15.04
CA GLN A 57 -8.62 -0.43 -16.42
C GLN A 57 -7.31 -0.66 -17.20
N VAL A 58 -6.16 -0.50 -16.55
CA VAL A 58 -4.84 -0.59 -17.21
C VAL A 58 -4.33 -2.03 -17.31
N LEU A 59 -4.56 -2.87 -16.30
CA LEU A 59 -4.10 -4.26 -16.27
C LEU A 59 -5.17 -5.26 -16.74
N GLY A 60 -6.45 -4.88 -16.78
CA GLY A 60 -7.56 -5.75 -17.21
C GLY A 60 -7.89 -6.91 -16.25
N ARG A 61 -7.21 -6.98 -15.11
CA ARG A 61 -7.41 -7.99 -14.07
C ARG A 61 -7.33 -7.34 -12.70
N LEU A 62 -8.21 -7.75 -11.79
CA LEU A 62 -8.10 -7.41 -10.38
C LEU A 62 -7.14 -8.43 -9.73
N PRO A 63 -5.92 -8.03 -9.34
CA PRO A 63 -5.03 -8.96 -8.67
C PRO A 63 -5.63 -9.24 -7.28
N VAL A 64 -5.72 -10.52 -6.90
CA VAL A 64 -6.41 -10.98 -5.68
C VAL A 64 -5.83 -10.30 -4.42
N PHE A 65 -4.51 -10.07 -4.42
CA PHE A 65 -3.80 -9.46 -3.31
C PHE A 65 -4.22 -8.00 -3.03
N PRO A 66 -4.22 -7.07 -4.01
CA PRO A 66 -4.82 -5.75 -3.90
C PRO A 66 -6.27 -5.74 -3.41
N VAL A 67 -7.11 -6.68 -3.83
CA VAL A 67 -8.53 -6.74 -3.42
C VAL A 67 -8.65 -7.06 -1.93
N ILE A 68 -7.86 -8.00 -1.43
CA ILE A 68 -7.83 -8.34 -0.01
C ILE A 68 -7.25 -7.14 0.77
N ALA A 69 -6.13 -6.58 0.31
CA ALA A 69 -5.48 -5.45 0.96
C ALA A 69 -6.37 -4.22 1.04
N SER A 70 -7.10 -3.88 -0.04
CA SER A 70 -8.01 -2.75 -0.07
C SER A 70 -9.23 -2.96 0.82
N SER A 71 -9.79 -4.17 0.83
CA SER A 71 -10.95 -4.51 1.67
C SER A 71 -10.60 -4.35 3.16
N VAL A 72 -9.45 -4.88 3.57
CA VAL A 72 -8.92 -4.67 4.94
C VAL A 72 -8.65 -3.20 5.22
N THR A 73 -8.12 -2.47 4.24
CA THR A 73 -7.84 -1.03 4.37
C THR A 73 -9.11 -0.21 4.56
N VAL A 74 -10.19 -0.54 3.84
CA VAL A 74 -11.50 0.11 4.00
C VAL A 74 -12.10 -0.23 5.37
N LEU A 75 -12.03 -1.49 5.81
CA LEU A 75 -12.50 -1.91 7.15
C LEU A 75 -11.82 -1.12 8.28
N PHE A 76 -10.49 -1.12 8.30
CA PHE A 76 -9.72 -0.38 9.32
C PHE A 76 -9.83 1.15 9.16
N GLY A 77 -9.98 1.63 7.92
CA GLY A 77 -10.25 3.03 7.64
C GLY A 77 -11.59 3.47 8.22
N ILE A 78 -12.67 2.72 8.00
CA ILE A 78 -13.98 3.00 8.58
C ILE A 78 -13.90 2.95 10.12
N MET A 79 -13.19 1.97 10.69
CA MET A 79 -12.98 1.89 12.14
C MET A 79 -12.23 3.11 12.70
N THR A 80 -11.27 3.64 11.95
CA THR A 80 -10.56 4.89 12.25
C THR A 80 -11.49 6.08 12.22
N LEU A 81 -12.39 6.17 11.23
CA LEU A 81 -13.36 7.25 11.11
C LEU A 81 -14.38 7.23 12.26
N VAL A 82 -14.83 6.03 12.66
CA VAL A 82 -15.79 5.86 13.77
C VAL A 82 -15.15 6.15 15.13
N THR A 83 -13.90 5.72 15.34
CA THR A 83 -13.18 5.92 16.61
C THR A 83 -12.51 7.31 16.70
N GLY A 84 -12.27 7.97 15.56
CA GLY A 84 -11.50 9.21 15.46
C GLY A 84 -9.99 9.02 15.69
N ASP A 85 -9.51 7.78 15.82
CA ASP A 85 -8.16 7.46 16.26
C ASP A 85 -7.34 6.77 15.15
N ALA A 86 -6.23 7.40 14.74
CA ALA A 86 -5.29 6.88 13.74
C ALA A 86 -4.60 5.59 14.17
N MET A 87 -4.68 5.24 15.45
CA MET A 87 -4.12 4.02 16.00
C MET A 87 -4.57 2.79 15.21
N TRP A 88 -5.79 2.76 14.66
CA TRP A 88 -6.27 1.64 13.85
C TRP A 88 -5.47 1.41 12.55
N ILE A 89 -5.09 2.49 11.85
CA ILE A 89 -4.23 2.38 10.67
C ILE A 89 -2.82 1.90 11.07
N GLN A 90 -2.30 2.40 12.19
CA GLN A 90 -0.97 2.03 12.68
C GLN A 90 -0.93 0.58 13.21
N ILE A 91 -1.98 0.12 13.88
CA ILE A 91 -2.13 -1.26 14.37
C ILE A 91 -2.06 -2.22 13.18
N LYS A 92 -2.76 -1.93 12.07
CA LYS A 92 -2.63 -2.72 10.83
C LYS A 92 -1.17 -2.85 10.43
N VAL A 93 -0.43 -1.74 10.25
CA VAL A 93 0.97 -1.74 9.82
C VAL A 93 1.86 -2.51 10.81
N THR A 94 1.63 -2.33 12.11
CA THR A 94 2.39 -2.97 13.18
C THR A 94 2.20 -4.49 13.19
N ILE A 95 0.97 -4.98 13.02
CA ILE A 95 0.68 -6.42 12.96
C ILE A 95 1.45 -7.08 11.80
N PHE A 96 1.43 -6.47 10.61
CA PHE A 96 2.18 -7.00 9.46
C PHE A 96 3.69 -7.02 9.73
N ASN A 97 4.25 -5.97 10.33
CA ASN A 97 5.66 -5.93 10.70
C ASN A 97 6.03 -6.99 11.74
N VAL A 98 5.18 -7.21 12.74
CA VAL A 98 5.37 -8.24 13.78
C VAL A 98 5.30 -9.63 13.16
N MET A 99 4.34 -9.89 12.27
CA MET A 99 4.26 -11.17 11.56
C MET A 99 5.52 -11.44 10.74
N PHE A 100 6.02 -10.45 10.01
CA PHE A 100 7.28 -10.57 9.27
C PHE A 100 8.47 -10.79 10.20
N ALA A 101 8.54 -10.05 11.30
CA ALA A 101 9.59 -10.21 12.31
C ALA A 101 9.58 -11.62 12.91
N LEU A 102 8.41 -12.15 13.27
CA LEU A 102 8.25 -13.51 13.80
C LEU A 102 8.60 -14.57 12.75
N PHE A 103 8.21 -14.37 11.49
CA PHE A 103 8.56 -15.27 10.40
C PHE A 103 10.08 -15.37 10.20
N LEU A 104 10.76 -14.23 10.20
CA LEU A 104 12.23 -14.15 10.10
C LEU A 104 12.91 -14.71 11.35
N PHE A 105 12.40 -14.39 12.54
CA PHE A 105 12.92 -14.88 13.81
C PHE A 105 12.78 -16.40 13.92
N GLY A 106 11.65 -16.96 13.46
CA GLY A 106 11.47 -18.40 13.30
C GLY A 106 12.52 -18.99 12.36
N GLY A 107 12.75 -18.38 11.19
CA GLY A 107 13.80 -18.81 10.27
C GLY A 107 15.21 -18.81 10.87
N LEU A 108 15.52 -17.79 11.67
CA LEU A 108 16.78 -17.67 12.39
C LEU A 108 16.96 -18.80 13.43
N LEU A 109 15.91 -19.14 14.18
CA LEU A 109 15.93 -20.23 15.15
C LEU A 109 16.16 -21.61 14.49
N TYR A 110 15.61 -21.82 13.30
CA TYR A 110 15.85 -23.03 12.51
C TYR A 110 17.18 -23.01 11.72
N ASN A 111 18.00 -21.95 11.89
CA ASN A 111 19.28 -21.73 11.20
C ASN A 111 19.18 -21.90 9.67
N LYS A 112 17.99 -21.65 9.12
CA LYS A 112 17.70 -21.67 7.69
C LYS A 112 17.64 -20.22 7.23
N ASN A 113 18.72 -19.78 6.59
CA ASN A 113 18.74 -18.50 5.91
C ASN A 113 17.84 -18.57 4.68
N PHE A 114 16.59 -18.10 4.82
CA PHE A 114 15.68 -17.94 3.69
C PHE A 114 16.19 -16.96 2.60
N PHE A 115 17.28 -16.22 2.89
CA PHE A 115 17.99 -15.35 1.97
C PHE A 115 19.15 -16.02 1.20
N GLN A 116 19.45 -17.31 1.41
CA GLN A 116 20.59 -17.92 0.71
C GLN A 116 20.42 -18.06 -0.81
N HIS A 117 19.22 -17.83 -1.36
CA HIS A 117 18.92 -18.00 -2.80
C HIS A 117 18.08 -16.84 -3.38
N ILE A 118 18.20 -15.63 -2.82
CA ILE A 118 17.66 -14.40 -3.44
C ILE A 118 18.84 -13.56 -3.95
#